data_AF-A0A246BTR8-F1
#
_entry.id   AF-A0A246BTR8-F1
#
_cell.length_a   1.000
_cell.length_b   1.000
_cell.length_c   1.000
_cell.angle_alpha   90.00
_cell.angle_beta   90.00
_cell.angle_gamma   90.00
#
_symmetry.space_group_name_H-M   'P 1'
#
loop_
_entity.id
_entity.type
_entity.pdbx_description
1 polymer ?
#
loop_
_entity_poly.entity_id
_entity_poly.type
_entity_poly.pdbx_seq_one_letter_code
_entity_poly.pdbx_strand_id
1 'polypeptide(L)'
;MEHRPFLDLLGPLYMEIGHKLDKQDRGEFFTPFCLNRLMVDLIAAGDPRAMFTPGEILTANEPACGTSGMVLAFAERLTNHGVSPLHLRWTVQDLSQTSCYASYINLTLWGVPATVICGDTLRMTVNWAWQNVHWHQAKPWPTAEERRAHVAEVMRQERFLRVFQELFVGAA
;
A
#
# COMPACT_ATOMS: atom_id res chain seq x y z
N MET A 1 -6.16 12.71 6.41
CA MET A 1 -5.82 11.32 6.01
C MET A 1 -6.81 10.29 6.56
N GLU A 2 -7.43 10.51 7.72
CA GLU A 2 -8.33 9.52 8.37
C GLU A 2 -9.62 9.20 7.59
N HIS A 3 -10.20 10.15 6.86
CA HIS A 3 -11.48 9.93 6.18
C HIS A 3 -11.40 9.14 4.87
N ARG A 4 -10.21 9.04 4.26
CA ARG A 4 -9.96 8.35 2.98
C ARG A 4 -8.53 7.79 2.94
N PRO A 5 -8.27 6.66 3.63
CA PRO A 5 -6.95 6.07 3.65
C PRO A 5 -6.56 5.56 2.24
N PHE A 6 -5.26 5.55 1.92
CA PHE A 6 -4.72 5.05 0.66
C PHE A 6 -5.27 5.73 -0.60
N LEU A 7 -5.70 6.98 -0.50
CA LEU A 7 -6.04 7.77 -1.69
C LEU A 7 -4.77 8.14 -2.46
N ASP A 8 -4.81 8.03 -3.78
CA ASP A 8 -3.78 8.65 -4.63
C ASP A 8 -3.90 10.18 -4.54
N LEU A 9 -2.95 10.81 -3.84
CA LEU A 9 -2.98 12.25 -3.58
C LEU A 9 -2.42 13.05 -4.76
N LEU A 10 -1.42 12.49 -5.44
CA LEU A 10 -0.64 13.21 -6.44
C LEU A 10 -1.08 12.89 -7.87
N GLY A 11 -1.70 11.75 -8.13
CA GLY A 11 -2.19 11.37 -9.46
C GLY A 11 -3.21 12.36 -10.04
N PRO A 12 -4.31 12.68 -9.32
CA PRO A 12 -5.29 13.65 -9.81
C PRO A 12 -4.68 15.04 -10.04
N LEU A 13 -3.83 15.52 -9.11
CA LEU A 13 -3.17 16.81 -9.22
C LEU A 13 -2.18 16.84 -10.38
N TYR A 14 -1.37 15.79 -10.53
CA TYR A 14 -0.46 15.62 -11.66
C TYR A 14 -1.22 15.67 -12.98
N MET A 15 -2.38 15.01 -13.04
CA MET A 15 -3.29 15.04 -14.20
C MET A 15 -3.85 16.43 -14.49
N GLU A 16 -4.22 17.18 -13.47
CA GLU A 16 -4.81 18.51 -13.61
C GLU A 16 -3.79 19.58 -14.03
N ILE A 17 -2.57 19.56 -13.48
CA ILE A 17 -1.57 20.61 -13.71
C ILE A 17 -0.89 20.51 -15.08
N GLY A 18 -0.59 19.30 -15.55
CA GLY A 18 0.12 19.14 -16.84
C GLY A 18 -0.80 19.31 -18.05
N HIS A 19 -0.31 19.99 -19.10
CA HIS A 19 -1.04 20.19 -20.36
C HIS A 19 -1.52 18.85 -20.95
N LYS A 20 -2.81 18.76 -21.29
CA LYS A 20 -3.44 17.53 -21.80
C LYS A 20 -2.79 17.01 -23.10
N LEU A 21 -2.29 17.91 -23.95
CA LEU A 21 -1.63 17.60 -25.22
C LEU A 21 -0.26 16.92 -25.00
N ASP A 22 0.58 17.48 -24.11
CA ASP A 22 1.92 16.95 -23.82
C ASP A 22 1.92 15.54 -23.24
N LYS A 23 0.81 15.13 -22.61
CA LYS A 23 0.63 13.80 -22.00
C LYS A 23 0.04 12.79 -22.96
N GLN A 24 -0.91 13.20 -23.81
CA GLN A 24 -1.41 12.36 -24.90
C GLN A 24 -0.29 12.00 -25.87
N ASP A 25 0.59 12.96 -26.18
CA ASP A 25 1.77 12.72 -27.01
C ASP A 25 2.78 11.76 -26.36
N ARG A 26 2.81 11.66 -25.02
CA ARG A 26 3.64 10.72 -24.26
C ARG A 26 2.93 9.39 -23.94
N GLY A 27 1.64 9.27 -24.26
CA GLY A 27 0.83 8.09 -23.92
C GLY A 27 0.63 7.87 -22.42
N GLU A 28 0.75 8.91 -21.59
CA GLU A 28 0.53 8.79 -20.14
C GLU A 28 -0.98 8.87 -19.84
N PHE A 29 -1.54 7.77 -19.33
CA PHE A 29 -2.96 7.70 -18.95
C PHE A 29 -3.11 7.46 -17.45
N PHE A 30 -4.08 8.16 -16.85
CA PHE A 30 -4.41 7.96 -15.44
C PHE A 30 -5.55 6.97 -15.30
N THR A 31 -5.34 5.93 -14.50
CA THR A 31 -6.38 4.97 -14.11
C THR A 31 -7.18 5.52 -12.92
N PRO A 32 -8.48 5.82 -13.09
CA PRO A 32 -9.32 6.28 -11.99
C PRO A 32 -9.32 5.28 -10.84
N PHE A 33 -9.34 5.79 -9.59
CA PHE A 33 -9.21 4.95 -8.40
C PHE A 33 -10.30 3.86 -8.29
N CYS A 34 -11.51 4.11 -8.81
CA CYS A 34 -12.56 3.09 -8.85
C CYS A 34 -12.19 1.87 -9.72
N LEU A 35 -11.48 2.06 -10.83
CA LEU A 35 -11.00 0.97 -11.66
C LEU A 35 -9.84 0.23 -11.00
N ASN A 36 -8.94 0.94 -10.30
CA ASN A 36 -7.89 0.29 -9.50
C ASN A 36 -8.49 -0.66 -8.46
N ARG A 37 -9.51 -0.21 -7.72
CA ARG A 37 -10.22 -1.06 -6.75
C ARG A 37 -10.89 -2.27 -7.41
N LEU A 38 -11.58 -2.05 -8.53
CA LEU A 38 -12.20 -3.14 -9.29
C LEU A 38 -11.16 -4.21 -9.68
N MET A 39 -10.01 -3.79 -10.21
CA MET A 39 -8.93 -4.71 -10.58
C MET A 39 -8.38 -5.46 -9.36
N VAL A 40 -8.17 -4.77 -8.24
CA VAL A 40 -7.70 -5.38 -6.99
C VAL A 40 -8.70 -6.39 -6.45
N ASP A 41 -10.00 -6.09 -6.48
CA ASP A 41 -11.05 -7.02 -6.02
C ASP A 41 -11.11 -8.29 -6.89
N LEU A 42 -10.75 -8.20 -8.18
CA LEU A 42 -10.61 -9.35 -9.07
C LEU A 42 -9.34 -10.16 -8.79
N ILE A 43 -8.21 -9.50 -8.57
CA ILE A 43 -6.90 -10.14 -8.31
C ILE A 43 -6.91 -10.83 -6.93
N ALA A 44 -7.37 -10.13 -5.90
CA ALA A 44 -7.44 -10.59 -4.52
C ALA A 44 -8.88 -11.01 -4.15
N ALA A 45 -9.51 -11.78 -5.04
CA ALA A 45 -10.87 -12.27 -4.84
C ALA A 45 -10.96 -13.16 -3.59
N GLY A 46 -11.99 -12.95 -2.78
CA GLY A 46 -12.19 -13.65 -1.50
C GLY A 46 -11.43 -13.01 -0.33
N ASP A 47 -10.88 -13.85 0.56
CA ASP A 47 -10.06 -13.41 1.69
C ASP A 47 -8.61 -13.19 1.22
N PRO A 48 -8.10 -11.95 1.20
CA PRO A 48 -6.75 -11.67 0.73
C PRO A 48 -5.65 -12.30 1.59
N ARG A 49 -5.96 -12.74 2.81
CA ARG A 49 -4.99 -13.45 3.68
C ARG A 49 -4.53 -14.78 3.06
N ALA A 50 -5.31 -15.35 2.14
CA ALA A 50 -4.95 -16.58 1.44
C ALA A 50 -3.72 -16.42 0.51
N MET A 51 -3.36 -15.19 0.14
CA MET A 51 -2.17 -14.90 -0.68
C MET A 51 -0.85 -14.98 0.10
N PHE A 52 -0.90 -15.11 1.43
CA PHE A 52 0.27 -15.02 2.29
C PHE A 52 0.74 -16.38 2.78
N THR A 53 2.04 -16.63 2.65
CA THR A 53 2.71 -17.77 3.28
C THR A 53 3.25 -17.36 4.66
N PRO A 54 2.90 -18.08 5.74
CA PRO A 54 3.49 -17.84 7.06
C PRO A 54 5.02 -17.90 7.04
N GLY A 55 5.68 -16.94 7.69
CA GLY A 55 7.14 -16.84 7.74
C GLY A 55 7.77 -16.14 6.53
N GLU A 56 6.98 -15.72 5.53
CA GLU A 56 7.46 -15.03 4.33
C GLU A 56 6.90 -13.61 4.20
N ILE A 57 7.64 -12.74 3.53
CA ILE A 57 7.15 -11.44 3.07
C ILE A 57 6.60 -11.64 1.66
N LEU A 58 5.33 -11.29 1.42
CA LEU A 58 4.77 -11.35 0.07
C LEU A 58 5.42 -10.26 -0.79
N THR A 59 5.94 -10.63 -1.96
CA THR A 59 6.50 -9.68 -2.93
C THR A 59 5.55 -9.51 -4.10
N ALA A 60 5.43 -8.27 -4.58
CA ALA A 60 4.58 -7.94 -5.72
C ALA A 60 5.27 -6.90 -6.61
N ASN A 61 4.94 -6.90 -7.89
CA ASN A 61 5.52 -6.00 -8.88
C ASN A 61 4.44 -5.22 -9.61
N GLU A 62 4.70 -3.94 -9.88
CA GLU A 62 3.87 -3.12 -10.75
C GLU A 62 4.74 -2.38 -11.78
N PRO A 63 4.82 -2.88 -13.03
CA PRO A 63 5.82 -2.45 -14.01
C PRO A 63 5.50 -1.14 -14.77
N ALA A 64 4.32 -0.55 -14.61
CA ALA A 64 3.92 0.70 -15.24
C ALA A 64 3.10 1.54 -14.25
N CYS A 65 3.72 1.83 -13.11
CA CYS A 65 3.00 2.12 -11.88
C CYS A 65 2.33 3.48 -11.84
N GLY A 66 2.70 4.43 -12.69
CA GLY A 66 2.27 5.81 -12.60
C GLY A 66 2.51 6.38 -11.19
N THR A 67 1.48 6.96 -10.61
CA THR A 67 1.46 7.44 -9.21
C THR A 67 1.14 6.34 -8.18
N SER A 68 1.16 5.07 -8.60
CA SER A 68 0.92 3.86 -7.79
C SER A 68 -0.50 3.67 -7.26
N GLY A 69 -1.51 4.16 -7.98
CA GLY A 69 -2.91 4.04 -7.61
C GLY A 69 -3.39 2.59 -7.38
N MET A 70 -2.89 1.62 -8.16
CA MET A 70 -3.22 0.19 -7.97
C MET A 70 -2.61 -0.38 -6.68
N VAL A 71 -1.37 -0.02 -6.37
CA VAL A 71 -0.70 -0.45 -5.13
C VAL A 71 -1.42 0.10 -3.90
N LEU A 72 -1.86 1.36 -3.97
CA LEU A 72 -2.64 1.99 -2.91
C LEU A 72 -4.01 1.32 -2.74
N ALA A 73 -4.72 1.03 -3.83
CA ALA A 73 -5.98 0.27 -3.77
C ALA A 73 -5.78 -1.14 -3.18
N PHE A 74 -4.65 -1.79 -3.47
CA PHE A 74 -4.30 -3.07 -2.87
C PHE A 74 -4.06 -2.96 -1.36
N ALA A 75 -3.32 -1.93 -0.93
CA ALA A 75 -3.11 -1.65 0.50
C ALA A 75 -4.41 -1.31 1.23
N GLU A 76 -5.33 -0.57 0.60
CA GLU A 76 -6.69 -0.32 1.09
C GLU A 76 -7.43 -1.65 1.32
N ARG A 77 -7.44 -2.52 0.30
CA ARG A 77 -8.08 -3.84 0.38
C ARG A 77 -7.51 -4.68 1.52
N LEU A 78 -6.19 -4.78 1.64
CA LEU A 78 -5.54 -5.53 2.73
C LEU A 78 -5.95 -4.98 4.10
N THR A 79 -5.88 -3.67 4.27
CA THR A 79 -6.17 -3.02 5.56
C THR A 79 -7.63 -3.22 5.96
N ASN A 80 -8.57 -3.16 5.01
CA ASN A 80 -9.99 -3.47 5.25
C ASN A 80 -10.22 -4.92 5.69
N HIS A 81 -9.28 -5.83 5.42
CA HIS A 81 -9.28 -7.22 5.88
C HIS A 81 -8.37 -7.44 7.10
N GLY A 82 -7.95 -6.39 7.79
CA GLY A 82 -7.11 -6.47 8.99
C GLY A 82 -5.67 -6.91 8.71
N VAL A 83 -5.22 -6.80 7.46
CA VAL A 83 -3.87 -7.15 7.03
C VAL A 83 -3.04 -5.89 6.90
N SER A 84 -1.94 -5.79 7.64
CA SER A 84 -1.02 -4.66 7.51
C SER A 84 -0.26 -4.71 6.17
N PRO A 85 -0.12 -3.58 5.45
CA PRO A 85 0.73 -3.49 4.27
C PRO A 85 2.21 -3.83 4.52
N LEU A 86 2.68 -3.80 5.79
CA LEU A 86 4.04 -4.18 6.16
C LEU A 86 4.37 -5.65 5.90
N HIS A 87 3.37 -6.48 5.60
CA HIS A 87 3.60 -7.87 5.19
C HIS A 87 3.85 -8.04 3.68
N LEU A 88 3.85 -6.93 2.92
CA LEU A 88 4.23 -6.89 1.52
C LEU A 88 5.50 -6.09 1.28
N ARG A 89 6.17 -6.39 0.18
CA ARG A 89 7.14 -5.52 -0.48
C ARG A 89 6.76 -5.33 -1.94
N TRP A 90 6.62 -4.07 -2.33
CA TRP A 90 6.35 -3.70 -3.72
C TRP A 90 7.63 -3.30 -4.44
N THR A 91 7.82 -3.84 -5.64
CA THR A 91 8.73 -3.25 -6.62
C THR A 91 7.86 -2.56 -7.66
N VAL A 92 7.91 -1.24 -7.74
CA VAL A 92 7.13 -0.47 -8.71
C VAL A 92 8.07 0.20 -9.69
N GLN A 93 7.68 0.27 -10.96
CA GLN A 93 8.50 0.84 -12.01
C GLN A 93 7.69 1.73 -12.94
N ASP A 94 8.28 2.82 -13.41
CA ASP A 94 7.68 3.65 -14.46
C ASP A 94 8.78 4.32 -15.32
N LEU A 95 8.43 4.62 -16.57
CA LEU A 95 9.31 5.34 -17.49
C LEU A 95 9.40 6.83 -17.13
N SER A 96 8.31 7.40 -16.61
CA SER A 96 8.21 8.82 -16.28
C SER A 96 8.81 9.12 -14.90
N GLN A 97 9.82 9.98 -14.87
CA GLN A 97 10.45 10.42 -13.61
C GLN A 97 9.44 11.07 -12.65
N THR A 98 8.51 11.86 -13.18
CA THR A 98 7.52 12.56 -12.34
C THR A 98 6.55 11.57 -11.69
N SER A 99 6.09 10.58 -12.45
CA SER A 99 5.31 9.46 -11.92
C SER A 99 6.05 8.72 -10.82
N CYS A 100 7.33 8.41 -11.03
CA CYS A 100 8.15 7.74 -10.02
C CYS A 100 8.30 8.57 -8.72
N TYR A 101 8.49 9.89 -8.82
CA TYR A 101 8.53 10.74 -7.62
C TYR A 101 7.18 10.78 -6.89
N ALA A 102 6.08 10.91 -7.64
CA ALA A 102 4.74 10.89 -7.06
C ALA A 102 4.42 9.54 -6.40
N SER A 103 4.81 8.43 -7.04
CA SER A 103 4.75 7.08 -6.48
C SER A 103 5.52 6.98 -5.16
N TYR A 104 6.78 7.43 -5.13
CA TYR A 104 7.61 7.38 -3.92
C TYR A 104 6.95 8.15 -2.76
N ILE A 105 6.43 9.35 -3.02
CA ILE A 105 5.75 10.17 -2.01
C ILE A 105 4.47 9.47 -1.53
N ASN A 106 3.59 9.03 -2.44
CA ASN A 106 2.35 8.34 -2.10
C ASN A 106 2.60 7.11 -1.23
N LEU A 107 3.50 6.22 -1.66
CA LEU A 107 3.78 4.97 -0.95
C LEU A 107 4.43 5.22 0.42
N THR A 108 5.28 6.25 0.52
CA THR A 108 5.87 6.65 1.80
C THR A 108 4.83 7.24 2.75
N LEU A 109 3.98 8.15 2.29
CA LEU A 109 2.94 8.75 3.13
C LEU A 109 1.93 7.73 3.65
N TRP A 110 1.64 6.69 2.86
CA TRP A 110 0.69 5.64 3.22
C TRP A 110 1.31 4.43 3.92
N GLY A 111 2.61 4.47 4.24
CA GLY A 111 3.24 3.38 5.00
C GLY A 111 3.41 2.08 4.22
N VAL A 112 3.46 2.13 2.88
CA VAL A 112 3.55 0.95 2.03
C VAL A 112 5.02 0.66 1.71
N PRO A 113 5.58 -0.50 2.09
CA PRO A 113 6.97 -0.85 1.77
C PRO A 113 7.21 -0.99 0.27
N ALA A 114 8.09 -0.16 -0.28
CA ALA A 114 8.33 -0.17 -1.72
C ALA A 114 9.77 0.18 -2.13
N THR A 115 10.20 -0.44 -3.23
CA THR A 115 11.27 0.03 -4.10
C THR A 115 10.62 0.66 -5.33
N VAL A 116 10.94 1.92 -5.61
CA VAL A 116 10.49 2.65 -6.80
C VAL A 116 11.65 2.71 -7.79
N ILE A 117 11.41 2.26 -9.01
CA ILE A 117 12.39 2.21 -10.10
C ILE A 117 11.95 3.18 -11.19
N CYS A 118 12.83 4.09 -11.59
CA CYS A 118 12.63 4.84 -12.82
C CYS A 118 13.47 4.22 -13.93
N GLY A 119 12.81 3.77 -14.99
CA GLY A 119 13.47 3.06 -16.08
C GLY A 119 12.46 2.41 -17.01
N ASP A 120 12.95 1.90 -18.14
CA ASP A 120 12.12 1.23 -19.13
C ASP A 120 11.98 -0.25 -18.77
N THR A 121 10.77 -0.67 -18.39
CA THR A 121 10.46 -2.05 -18.02
C THR A 121 10.69 -3.01 -19.19
N LEU A 122 10.32 -2.64 -20.41
CA LEU A 122 10.47 -3.53 -21.58
C LEU A 122 11.95 -3.70 -21.98
N ARG A 123 12.75 -2.65 -21.83
CA ARG A 123 14.20 -2.70 -22.08
C ARG A 123 15.00 -3.17 -20.86
N MET A 124 14.34 -3.43 -19.73
CA MET A 124 14.98 -3.82 -18.47
C MET A 124 16.06 -2.81 -18.01
N THR A 125 15.84 -1.51 -18.26
CA THR A 125 16.77 -0.47 -17.83
C THR A 125 16.37 0.09 -16.47
N VAL A 126 17.37 0.51 -15.71
CA VAL A 126 17.21 1.21 -14.44
C VAL A 126 18.03 2.49 -14.52
N ASN A 127 17.36 3.64 -14.60
CA ASN A 127 18.04 4.93 -14.51
C ASN A 127 18.38 5.24 -13.05
N TRP A 128 17.44 4.97 -12.15
CA TRP A 128 17.64 5.00 -10.70
C TRP A 128 16.60 4.14 -9.99
N ALA A 129 16.88 3.75 -8.75
CA ALA A 129 15.96 3.03 -7.88
C ALA A 129 16.11 3.50 -6.43
N TRP A 130 14.98 3.76 -5.76
CA TRP A 130 14.93 4.20 -4.36
C TRP A 130 14.00 3.34 -3.53
N GLN A 131 14.45 3.02 -2.32
CA GLN A 131 13.64 2.38 -1.29
C GLN A 131 13.10 3.44 -0.33
N ASN A 132 11.85 3.29 0.07
CA ASN A 132 11.31 4.11 1.16
C ASN A 132 11.63 3.50 2.53
N VAL A 133 11.44 4.27 3.60
CA VAL A 133 11.73 3.82 4.97
C VAL A 133 10.98 2.54 5.35
N HIS A 134 9.77 2.35 4.82
CA HIS A 134 8.93 1.20 5.11
C HIS A 134 9.46 -0.10 4.50
N TRP A 135 10.29 -0.04 3.45
CA TRP A 135 10.97 -1.21 2.88
C TRP A 135 11.71 -2.04 3.94
N HIS A 136 12.38 -1.34 4.86
CA HIS A 136 13.15 -1.94 5.95
C HIS A 136 12.27 -2.34 7.14
N GLN A 137 11.03 -1.85 7.21
CA GLN A 137 10.05 -2.21 8.23
C GLN A 137 9.17 -3.40 7.82
N ALA A 138 9.23 -3.79 6.54
CA ALA A 138 8.49 -4.95 6.05
C ALA A 138 8.89 -6.22 6.82
N LYS A 139 7.90 -7.00 7.22
CA LYS A 139 8.07 -8.16 8.09
C LYS A 139 7.26 -9.35 7.61
N PRO A 140 7.74 -10.59 7.84
CA PRO A 140 7.03 -11.78 7.42
C PRO A 140 5.58 -11.84 7.92
N TRP A 141 4.73 -12.55 7.17
CA TRP A 141 3.38 -12.86 7.62
C TRP A 141 3.45 -13.80 8.84
N PRO A 142 2.79 -13.46 9.96
CA PRO A 142 2.89 -14.24 11.19
C PRO A 142 2.29 -15.64 11.01
N THR A 143 2.83 -16.61 11.75
CA THR A 143 2.26 -17.95 11.88
C THR A 143 0.89 -17.93 12.54
N ALA A 144 0.14 -19.04 12.40
CA ALA A 144 -1.15 -19.15 13.06
C ALA A 144 -1.05 -19.06 14.59
N GLU A 145 0.07 -19.52 15.17
CA GLU A 145 0.34 -19.41 16.60
C GLU A 145 0.60 -17.97 17.03
N GLU A 146 1.48 -17.25 16.33
CA GLU A 146 1.76 -15.83 16.61
C GLU A 146 0.50 -14.96 16.45
N ARG A 147 -0.34 -15.23 15.45
CA ARG A 147 -1.63 -14.54 15.29
C ARG A 147 -2.57 -14.80 16.46
N ARG A 148 -2.67 -16.05 16.93
CA ARG A 148 -3.48 -16.39 18.13
C ARG A 148 -2.94 -15.70 19.38
N ALA A 149 -1.62 -15.69 19.57
CA ALA A 149 -0.97 -15.01 20.69
C ALA A 149 -1.23 -13.50 20.66
N HIS A 150 -1.13 -12.86 19.48
CA HIS A 150 -1.42 -11.44 19.30
C HIS A 150 -2.87 -11.10 19.65
N VAL A 151 -3.85 -11.88 19.16
CA VAL A 151 -5.26 -11.69 19.50
C VAL A 151 -5.49 -11.86 21.02
N ALA A 152 -4.86 -12.86 21.65
CA ALA A 152 -4.97 -13.06 23.09
C ALA A 152 -4.40 -11.87 23.89
N GLU A 153 -3.30 -11.26 23.42
CA GLU A 153 -2.72 -10.04 23.99
C GLU A 153 -3.69 -8.85 23.89
N VAL A 154 -4.21 -8.58 22.69
CA VAL A 154 -5.16 -7.48 22.45
C VAL A 154 -6.39 -7.63 23.36
N MET A 155 -6.95 -8.84 23.44
CA MET A 155 -8.09 -9.12 24.31
C MET A 155 -7.76 -8.95 25.80
N ARG A 156 -6.51 -9.19 26.21
CA ARG A 156 -6.06 -8.92 27.58
C ARG A 156 -5.99 -7.43 27.86
N GLN A 157 -5.44 -6.66 26.93
CA GLN A 157 -5.34 -5.20 27.03
C GLN A 157 -6.72 -4.54 27.06
N GLU A 158 -7.66 -4.98 26.21
CA GLU A 158 -9.03 -4.50 26.25
C GLU A 158 -9.72 -4.79 27.58
N ARG A 159 -9.54 -6.00 28.14
CA ARG A 159 -10.08 -6.32 29.47
C ARG A 159 -9.49 -5.43 30.54
N PHE A 160 -8.18 -5.20 30.51
CA PHE A 160 -7.51 -4.28 31.44
C PHE A 160 -8.08 -2.86 31.32
N LEU A 161 -8.24 -2.34 30.10
CA LEU A 161 -8.81 -1.02 29.86
C LEU A 161 -10.25 -0.88 30.36
N ARG A 162 -11.10 -1.90 30.17
CA ARG A 162 -12.47 -1.90 30.71
C ARG A 162 -12.47 -1.85 32.24
N VAL A 163 -11.69 -2.71 32.89
CA VAL A 163 -11.57 -2.72 34.36
C VAL A 163 -11.00 -1.39 34.87
N PHE A 164 -10.01 -0.82 34.19
CA PHE A 164 -9.46 0.49 34.53
C PHE A 164 -10.53 1.59 34.40
N GLN A 165 -11.34 1.60 33.34
CA GLN A 165 -12.43 2.55 33.17
C GLN A 165 -13.51 2.39 34.25
N GLU A 166 -13.89 1.15 34.60
CA GLU A 166 -14.86 0.89 35.67
C GLU A 166 -14.36 1.38 37.04
N LEU A 167 -13.08 1.15 37.35
CA LEU A 167 -12.49 1.53 38.64
C LEU A 167 -12.24 3.04 38.79
N PHE A 168 -11.89 3.73 37.69
CA PHE A 168 -11.40 5.12 37.76
C PHE A 168 -12.28 6.15 37.05
N VAL A 169 -13.21 5.74 36.19
CA VAL A 169 -14.12 6.64 35.46
C VAL A 169 -15.57 6.48 35.92
N GLY A 170 -15.96 5.31 36.45
CA GLY A 170 -17.31 5.01 36.94
C GLY A 170 -17.63 5.45 38.38
N ALA A 171 -16.75 6.19 39.06
CA ALA A 171 -16.91 6.63 40.45
C ALA A 171 -17.34 8.11 40.61
N ALA A 172 -17.88 8.74 39.56
CA ALA A 172 -18.41 10.10 39.58
C ALA A 172 -19.91 10.13 39.25
#